data_AF-D2B2R0-F1
#
_entry.id   AF-D2B2R0-F1
#
_cell.length_a   1.000
_cell.length_b   1.000
_cell.length_c   1.000
_cell.angle_alpha   90.00
_cell.angle_beta   90.00
_cell.angle_gamma   90.00
#
_symmetry.space_group_name_H-M   'P 1'
#
loop_
_entity.id
_entity.type
_entity.pdbx_description
1 polymer ?
#
loop_
_entity_poly.entity_id
_entity_poly.type
_entity_poly.pdbx_seq_one_letter_code
_entity_poly.pdbx_strand_id
1 'polypeptide(L)'
;MKETVKTKRRSFKHLVPPVDLTGRIERSTRMDRTIHAVAKAVRRRLGPGRLRDLLHGVPTGKPLHPPLVTVSLGCWVATAVLDLTHADPRAARAVLTTGIATALPAAAAGITDWSSLHREQQRVGFVHAVANLTAVGLYAGSLALRLAGDDRRGRLLSFAALGAAGLGGQLGGHLAYRQAAGANHAESVAHLVPLGWHDLCELKDLPDGRPVARRLGYIDLFVLRVGEGVTVLADGCSHLAGPLHQGRLVSEDGSACVVCPWHGSTFRLSDGTVAHGPATAPQPSFETRIRRDGVLQVRPAPL
;
A
#
# COMPACT_ATOMS: atom_id res chain seq x y z
N MET A 1 49.10 22.69 27.34
CA MET A 1 48.81 21.25 27.43
C MET A 1 47.64 20.96 26.48
N LYS A 2 47.91 20.44 25.27
CA LYS A 2 46.88 20.11 24.27
C LYS A 2 46.53 18.63 24.44
N GLU A 3 45.36 18.34 24.98
CA GLU A 3 44.83 16.97 25.00
C GLU A 3 44.25 16.61 23.64
N THR A 4 44.95 15.73 22.93
CA THR A 4 44.48 15.11 21.69
C THR A 4 43.60 13.91 22.03
N VAL A 5 42.28 14.08 22.01
CA VAL A 5 41.34 12.96 22.07
C VAL A 5 41.30 12.26 20.70
N LYS A 6 42.10 11.20 20.54
CA LYS A 6 42.00 10.28 19.39
C LYS A 6 40.74 9.42 19.54
N THR A 7 39.60 9.88 19.02
CA THR A 7 38.41 9.03 18.86
C THR A 7 38.59 8.11 17.65
N LYS A 8 38.88 6.84 17.92
CA LYS A 8 38.96 5.77 16.93
C LYS A 8 37.53 5.38 16.50
N ARG A 9 36.89 6.19 15.63
CA ARG A 9 35.60 5.83 15.01
C ARG A 9 35.81 4.60 14.11
N ARG A 10 35.48 3.40 14.62
CA ARG A 10 35.32 2.21 13.76
C ARG A 10 34.20 2.52 12.77
N SER A 11 34.52 2.48 11.48
CA SER A 11 33.57 2.78 10.41
C SER A 11 32.57 1.64 10.29
N PHE A 12 31.34 1.85 10.78
CA PHE A 12 30.20 0.94 10.63
C PHE A 12 29.62 0.93 9.19
N LYS A 13 30.39 1.34 8.17
CA LYS A 13 29.94 1.44 6.77
C LYS A 13 29.57 0.10 6.13
N HIS A 14 29.88 -1.03 6.77
CA HIS A 14 29.63 -2.38 6.25
C HIS A 14 28.53 -3.16 6.98
N LEU A 15 27.90 -2.60 8.00
CA LEU A 15 26.87 -3.28 8.82
C LEU A 15 25.43 -2.95 8.41
N VAL A 16 25.25 -2.00 7.47
CA VAL A 16 23.95 -1.69 6.88
C VAL A 16 23.99 -2.20 5.43
N PRO A 17 23.11 -3.14 5.02
CA PRO A 17 23.00 -3.49 3.60
C PRO A 17 22.76 -2.19 2.84
N PRO A 18 23.61 -1.86 1.86
CA PRO A 18 23.56 -0.53 1.29
C PRO A 18 22.21 -0.35 0.61
N VAL A 19 21.61 0.83 0.80
CA VAL A 19 20.52 1.42 -0.01
C VAL A 19 20.68 1.13 -1.52
N ASP A 20 21.92 0.87 -1.96
CA ASP A 20 22.31 0.42 -3.30
C ASP A 20 21.59 -0.87 -3.77
N LEU A 21 21.37 -1.89 -2.92
CA LEU A 21 20.80 -3.18 -3.36
C LEU A 21 19.33 -3.06 -3.79
N THR A 22 18.49 -2.41 -2.98
CA THR A 22 17.09 -2.19 -3.34
C THR A 22 16.96 -1.24 -4.53
N GLY A 23 17.81 -0.21 -4.60
CA GLY A 23 17.89 0.68 -5.77
C GLY A 23 18.27 -0.04 -7.07
N ARG A 24 19.07 -1.11 -7.02
CA ARG A 24 19.35 -1.96 -8.19
C ARG A 24 18.14 -2.77 -8.62
N ILE A 25 17.35 -3.29 -7.67
CA ILE A 25 16.11 -4.03 -7.95
C ILE A 25 15.08 -3.10 -8.61
N GLU A 26 14.90 -1.89 -8.07
CA GLU A 26 13.99 -0.87 -8.60
C GLU A 26 14.25 -0.54 -10.08
N ARG A 27 15.52 -0.49 -10.49
CA ARG A 27 15.95 -0.15 -11.85
C ARG A 27 16.07 -1.37 -12.78
N SER A 28 15.95 -2.59 -12.26
CA SER A 28 16.13 -3.80 -13.04
C SER A 28 14.89 -4.11 -13.90
N THR A 29 15.06 -4.05 -15.22
CA THR A 29 14.00 -4.36 -16.20
C THR A 29 13.88 -5.85 -16.52
N ARG A 30 14.81 -6.69 -16.03
CA ARG A 30 14.91 -8.12 -16.39
C ARG A 30 13.64 -8.92 -16.09
N MET A 31 12.88 -8.49 -15.08
CA MET A 31 11.68 -9.17 -14.60
C MET A 31 10.38 -8.56 -15.15
N ASP A 32 10.47 -7.45 -15.90
CA ASP A 32 9.29 -6.66 -16.28
C ASP A 32 8.27 -7.48 -17.08
N ARG A 33 8.71 -8.32 -18.01
CA ARG A 33 7.81 -9.15 -18.81
C ARG A 33 6.96 -10.08 -17.92
N THR A 34 7.61 -10.74 -16.97
CA THR A 34 6.94 -11.64 -16.01
C THR A 34 6.02 -10.86 -15.08
N ILE A 35 6.50 -9.74 -14.53
CA ILE A 35 5.73 -8.86 -13.66
C ILE A 35 4.45 -8.39 -14.36
N HIS A 36 4.55 -7.88 -15.57
CA HIS A 36 3.39 -7.41 -16.34
C HIS A 36 2.40 -8.54 -16.63
N ALA A 37 2.90 -9.74 -16.98
CA ALA A 37 2.04 -10.90 -17.23
C ALA A 37 1.26 -11.32 -15.99
N VAL A 38 1.94 -11.44 -14.84
CA VAL A 38 1.32 -11.85 -13.57
C VAL A 38 0.36 -10.77 -13.08
N ALA A 39 0.78 -9.50 -13.04
CA ALA A 39 -0.07 -8.40 -12.59
C ALA A 39 -1.34 -8.28 -13.46
N LYS A 40 -1.21 -8.41 -14.79
CA LYS A 40 -2.36 -8.44 -15.71
C LYS A 40 -3.29 -9.62 -15.44
N ALA A 41 -2.74 -10.81 -15.18
CA ALA A 41 -3.54 -11.99 -14.88
C ALA A 41 -4.33 -11.82 -13.57
N VAL A 42 -3.69 -11.27 -12.52
CA VAL A 42 -4.35 -10.98 -11.23
C VAL A 42 -5.50 -10.00 -11.41
N ARG A 43 -5.25 -8.85 -12.06
CA ARG A 43 -6.30 -7.84 -12.31
C ARG A 43 -7.47 -8.38 -13.14
N ARG A 44 -7.18 -9.25 -14.12
CA ARG A 44 -8.22 -9.90 -14.95
C ARG A 44 -9.04 -10.93 -14.17
N ARG A 45 -8.40 -11.72 -13.31
CA ARG A 45 -9.07 -12.80 -12.55
C ARG A 45 -9.93 -12.28 -11.41
N LEU A 46 -9.46 -11.25 -10.70
CA LEU A 46 -10.23 -10.67 -9.59
C LEU A 46 -11.37 -9.79 -10.08
N GLY A 47 -11.15 -9.05 -11.19
CA GLY A 47 -12.13 -8.10 -11.72
C GLY A 47 -12.51 -7.00 -10.72
N PRO A 48 -13.32 -6.01 -11.11
CA PRO A 48 -13.99 -5.13 -10.15
C PRO A 48 -15.01 -5.91 -9.32
N GLY A 49 -15.10 -5.64 -8.02
CA GLY A 49 -16.12 -6.23 -7.16
C GLY A 49 -15.68 -6.43 -5.71
N ARG A 50 -16.62 -6.93 -4.89
CA ARG A 50 -16.48 -7.04 -3.43
C ARG A 50 -15.26 -7.84 -2.97
N LEU A 51 -14.89 -8.91 -3.68
CA LEU A 51 -13.71 -9.70 -3.33
C LEU A 51 -12.43 -8.88 -3.49
N ARG A 52 -12.30 -8.12 -4.59
CA ARG A 52 -11.15 -7.25 -4.82
C ARG A 52 -11.08 -6.15 -3.77
N ASP A 53 -12.22 -5.54 -3.44
CA ASP A 53 -12.30 -4.50 -2.42
C ASP A 53 -11.96 -5.02 -1.02
N LEU A 54 -12.39 -6.24 -0.68
CA LEU A 54 -12.02 -6.91 0.56
C LEU A 54 -10.51 -7.18 0.63
N LEU A 55 -9.91 -7.69 -0.45
CA LEU A 55 -8.48 -8.00 -0.50
C LEU A 55 -7.60 -6.74 -0.43
N HIS A 56 -8.06 -5.62 -0.99
CA HIS A 56 -7.44 -4.31 -0.77
C HIS A 56 -7.67 -3.77 0.65
N GLY A 57 -8.72 -4.21 1.34
CA GLY A 57 -9.07 -3.75 2.70
C GLY A 57 -9.98 -2.52 2.73
N VAL A 58 -10.65 -2.21 1.62
CA VAL A 58 -11.61 -1.09 1.49
C VAL A 58 -12.62 -1.03 2.64
N PRO A 59 -13.27 -2.14 3.08
CA PRO A 59 -14.26 -2.07 4.16
C PRO A 59 -13.71 -1.59 5.50
N THR A 60 -12.40 -1.73 5.72
CA THR A 60 -11.73 -1.34 6.97
C THR A 60 -11.01 0.01 6.87
N GLY A 61 -10.98 0.61 5.67
CA GLY A 61 -10.22 1.82 5.37
C GLY A 61 -8.70 1.65 5.39
N LYS A 62 -8.19 0.42 5.52
CA LYS A 62 -6.76 0.11 5.70
C LYS A 62 -6.37 -1.10 4.85
N PRO A 63 -5.14 -1.14 4.30
CA PRO A 63 -4.66 -2.32 3.59
C PRO A 63 -4.77 -3.60 4.43
N LEU A 64 -5.29 -4.67 3.85
CA LEU A 64 -5.50 -5.94 4.56
C LEU A 64 -4.20 -6.75 4.72
N HIS A 65 -3.23 -6.57 3.82
CA HIS A 65 -1.97 -7.34 3.83
C HIS A 65 -1.14 -7.18 5.13
N PRO A 66 -0.85 -5.97 5.64
CA PRO A 66 -0.03 -5.79 6.85
C PRO A 66 -0.53 -6.52 8.12
N PRO A 67 -1.82 -6.43 8.52
CA PRO A 67 -2.28 -7.15 9.71
C PRO A 67 -2.24 -8.67 9.54
N LEU A 68 -2.49 -9.20 8.33
CA LEU A 68 -2.41 -10.65 8.07
C LEU A 68 -0.98 -11.17 8.17
N VAL A 69 0.00 -10.42 7.67
CA VAL A 69 1.44 -10.78 7.78
C VAL A 69 1.88 -10.87 9.24
N THR A 70 1.37 -10.01 10.11
CA THR A 70 1.70 -10.01 11.55
C THR A 70 1.44 -11.37 12.20
N VAL A 71 0.35 -12.05 11.83
CA VAL A 71 0.01 -13.37 12.37
C VAL A 71 1.01 -14.43 11.90
N SER A 72 1.30 -14.48 10.61
CA SER A 72 2.23 -15.45 10.04
C SER A 72 3.66 -15.26 10.58
N LEU A 73 4.15 -14.02 10.58
CA LEU A 73 5.47 -13.70 11.10
C LEU A 73 5.58 -13.99 12.60
N GLY A 74 4.55 -13.66 13.38
CA GLY A 74 4.48 -13.98 14.80
C GLY A 74 4.57 -15.48 15.07
N CYS A 75 3.84 -16.29 14.29
CA CYS A 75 3.94 -17.74 14.36
C CYS A 75 5.36 -18.24 14.05
N TRP A 76 5.98 -17.72 12.99
CA TRP A 76 7.31 -18.15 12.56
C TRP A 76 8.42 -17.78 13.57
N VAL A 77 8.35 -16.59 14.16
CA VAL A 77 9.24 -16.19 15.26
C VAL A 77 8.99 -17.06 16.49
N ALA A 78 7.74 -17.32 16.84
CA ALA A 78 7.40 -18.20 17.96
C ALA A 78 7.90 -19.64 17.73
N THR A 79 7.79 -20.19 16.51
CA THR A 79 8.39 -21.49 16.15
C THR A 79 9.89 -21.48 16.42
N ALA A 80 10.61 -20.43 16.01
CA ALA A 80 12.05 -20.32 16.27
C ALA A 80 12.38 -20.25 17.78
N VAL A 81 11.59 -19.52 18.57
CA VAL A 81 11.75 -19.48 20.04
C VAL A 81 11.53 -20.85 20.65
N LEU A 82 10.46 -21.55 20.27
CA LEU A 82 10.16 -22.91 20.74
C LEU A 82 11.27 -23.91 20.36
N ASP A 83 11.83 -23.76 19.16
CA ASP A 83 12.94 -24.59 18.68
C ASP A 83 14.23 -24.35 19.49
N LEU A 84 14.51 -23.09 19.88
CA LEU A 84 15.68 -22.68 20.67
C LEU A 84 15.57 -23.08 22.15
N THR A 85 14.36 -23.04 22.72
CA THR A 85 14.11 -23.40 24.13
C THR A 85 13.89 -24.89 24.33
N HIS A 86 13.93 -25.69 23.26
CA HIS A 86 13.64 -27.11 23.29
C HIS A 86 12.24 -27.41 23.88
N ALA A 87 11.26 -26.55 23.60
CA ALA A 87 9.87 -26.72 24.03
C ALA A 87 9.21 -27.93 23.32
N ASP A 88 7.97 -28.24 23.71
CA ASP A 88 7.21 -29.36 23.16
C ASP A 88 7.15 -29.32 21.61
N PRO A 89 7.67 -30.35 20.89
CA PRO A 89 7.62 -30.45 19.44
C PRO A 89 6.19 -30.39 18.86
N ARG A 90 5.16 -30.75 19.62
CA ARG A 90 3.75 -30.61 19.21
C ARG A 90 3.36 -29.14 19.13
N ALA A 91 3.74 -28.34 20.11
CA ALA A 91 3.48 -26.90 20.12
C ALA A 91 4.20 -26.20 18.96
N ALA A 92 5.48 -26.53 18.72
CA ALA A 92 6.24 -25.95 17.61
C ALA A 92 5.61 -26.28 16.25
N ARG A 93 5.14 -27.53 16.04
CA ARG A 93 4.44 -27.95 14.82
C ARG A 93 3.09 -27.26 14.64
N ALA A 94 2.31 -27.12 15.71
CA ALA A 94 1.02 -26.43 15.67
C ALA A 94 1.20 -24.98 15.23
N VAL A 95 2.09 -24.24 15.90
CA VAL A 95 2.37 -22.83 15.58
C VAL A 95 2.94 -22.68 14.16
N LEU A 96 3.87 -23.56 13.75
CA LEU A 96 4.42 -23.57 12.39
C LEU A 96 3.32 -23.76 11.33
N THR A 97 2.43 -24.72 11.56
CA THR A 97 1.31 -25.02 10.65
C THR A 97 0.36 -23.83 10.57
N THR A 98 0.04 -23.19 11.69
CA THR A 98 -0.75 -21.96 11.74
C THR A 98 -0.08 -20.83 10.94
N GLY A 99 1.24 -20.66 11.08
CA GLY A 99 1.99 -19.68 10.31
C GLY A 99 1.92 -19.91 8.79
N ILE A 100 2.04 -21.15 8.34
CA ILE A 100 1.91 -21.53 6.92
C ILE A 100 0.48 -21.27 6.42
N ALA A 101 -0.54 -21.69 7.18
CA ALA A 101 -1.94 -21.54 6.79
C ALA A 101 -2.33 -20.06 6.66
N THR A 102 -1.90 -19.22 7.62
CA THR A 102 -2.20 -17.78 7.64
C THR A 102 -1.43 -16.98 6.58
N ALA A 103 -0.36 -17.53 6.00
CA ALA A 103 0.37 -16.86 4.92
C ALA A 103 -0.43 -16.80 3.61
N LEU A 104 -1.40 -17.71 3.41
CA LEU A 104 -2.24 -17.75 2.20
C LEU A 104 -3.12 -16.50 2.04
N PRO A 105 -3.95 -16.10 3.02
CA PRO A 105 -4.73 -14.87 2.91
C PRO A 105 -3.82 -13.63 2.84
N ALA A 106 -2.68 -13.62 3.53
CA ALA A 106 -1.70 -12.53 3.44
C ALA A 106 -1.16 -12.38 2.00
N ALA A 107 -0.81 -13.50 1.35
CA ALA A 107 -0.35 -13.53 -0.04
C ALA A 107 -1.46 -13.09 -1.01
N ALA A 108 -2.72 -13.48 -0.77
CA ALA A 108 -3.85 -13.08 -1.59
C ALA A 108 -4.10 -11.55 -1.54
N ALA A 109 -4.05 -10.96 -0.34
CA ALA A 109 -4.12 -9.50 -0.20
C ALA A 109 -2.92 -8.82 -0.87
N GLY A 110 -1.70 -9.28 -0.57
CA GLY A 110 -0.47 -8.67 -1.07
C GLY A 110 -0.33 -8.72 -2.60
N ILE A 111 -0.69 -9.83 -3.26
CA ILE A 111 -0.65 -9.92 -4.72
C ILE A 111 -1.69 -9.02 -5.39
N THR A 112 -2.83 -8.79 -4.72
CA THR A 112 -3.90 -7.91 -5.18
C THR A 112 -3.42 -6.46 -5.16
N ASP A 113 -2.84 -6.00 -4.05
CA ASP A 113 -2.25 -4.67 -3.91
C ASP A 113 -1.09 -4.46 -4.91
N TRP A 114 -0.14 -5.39 -4.94
CA TRP A 114 1.02 -5.35 -5.82
C TRP A 114 0.66 -5.20 -7.30
N SER A 115 -0.44 -5.83 -7.73
CA SER A 115 -0.87 -5.78 -9.13
C SER A 115 -1.24 -4.37 -9.61
N SER A 116 -1.48 -3.43 -8.70
CA SER A 116 -1.88 -2.04 -9.00
C SER A 116 -0.79 -1.01 -8.65
N LEU A 117 0.42 -1.46 -8.27
CA LEU A 117 1.55 -0.59 -7.95
C LEU A 117 2.29 -0.07 -9.20
N HIS A 118 3.07 0.99 -9.03
CA HIS A 118 4.00 1.47 -10.05
C HIS A 118 5.11 0.46 -10.37
N ARG A 119 5.77 0.60 -11.51
CA ARG A 119 6.74 -0.40 -12.02
C ARG A 119 7.89 -0.65 -11.05
N GLU A 120 8.44 0.41 -10.46
CA GLU A 120 9.55 0.38 -9.52
C GLU A 120 9.16 -0.36 -8.24
N GLN A 121 7.95 -0.10 -7.74
CA GLN A 121 7.35 -0.83 -6.62
C GLN A 121 7.09 -2.29 -7.00
N GLN A 122 6.58 -2.56 -8.21
CA GLN A 122 6.32 -3.93 -8.65
C GLN A 122 7.59 -4.78 -8.76
N ARG A 123 8.71 -4.19 -9.19
CA ARG A 123 10.01 -4.89 -9.24
C ARG A 123 10.48 -5.34 -7.87
N VAL A 124 10.41 -4.45 -6.87
CA VAL A 124 10.76 -4.79 -5.48
C VAL A 124 9.74 -5.79 -4.91
N GLY A 125 8.45 -5.57 -5.15
CA GLY A 125 7.37 -6.46 -4.74
C GLY A 125 7.48 -7.87 -5.30
N PHE A 126 8.00 -8.03 -6.52
CA PHE A 126 8.24 -9.33 -7.11
C PHE A 126 9.35 -10.09 -6.37
N VAL A 127 10.47 -9.44 -6.07
CA VAL A 127 11.57 -10.06 -5.29
C VAL A 127 11.12 -10.35 -3.85
N HIS A 128 10.35 -9.44 -3.24
CA HIS A 128 9.69 -9.66 -1.95
C HIS A 128 8.81 -10.91 -1.97
N ALA A 129 7.97 -11.08 -2.99
CA ALA A 129 7.11 -12.24 -3.13
C ALA A 129 7.92 -13.54 -3.30
N VAL A 130 8.99 -13.53 -4.10
CA VAL A 130 9.88 -14.70 -4.28
C VAL A 130 10.58 -15.08 -2.97
N ALA A 131 11.07 -14.11 -2.20
CA ALA A 131 11.69 -14.37 -0.90
C ALA A 131 10.70 -15.01 0.09
N ASN A 132 9.46 -14.50 0.15
CA ASN A 132 8.42 -15.06 1.02
C ASN A 132 7.90 -16.43 0.55
N LEU A 133 7.77 -16.65 -0.76
CA LEU A 133 7.44 -17.98 -1.31
C LEU A 133 8.53 -19.00 -0.96
N THR A 134 9.81 -18.58 -1.01
CA THR A 134 10.93 -19.41 -0.58
C THR A 134 10.82 -19.74 0.91
N ALA A 135 10.53 -18.74 1.76
CA ALA A 135 10.32 -18.95 3.19
C ALA A 135 9.18 -19.95 3.48
N VAL A 136 8.02 -19.76 2.86
CA VAL A 136 6.87 -20.68 3.02
C VAL A 136 7.22 -22.09 2.56
N GLY A 137 7.93 -22.24 1.43
CA GLY A 137 8.40 -23.54 0.94
C GLY A 137 9.36 -24.23 1.91
N LEU A 138 10.31 -23.48 2.49
CA LEU A 138 11.23 -24.00 3.50
C LEU A 138 10.49 -24.36 4.80
N TYR A 139 9.49 -23.58 5.22
CA TYR A 139 8.65 -23.90 6.37
C TYR A 139 7.79 -25.16 6.14
N ALA A 140 7.22 -25.33 4.95
CA ALA A 140 6.51 -26.55 4.57
C ALA A 140 7.44 -27.77 4.57
N GLY A 141 8.67 -27.62 4.04
CA GLY A 141 9.70 -28.65 4.13
C GLY A 141 10.09 -28.97 5.58
N SER A 142 10.21 -27.94 6.44
CA SER A 142 10.47 -28.11 7.87
C SER A 142 9.36 -28.93 8.53
N LEU A 143 8.10 -28.61 8.23
CA LEU A 143 6.95 -29.34 8.74
C LEU A 143 6.97 -30.81 8.28
N ALA A 144 7.24 -31.06 7.00
CA ALA A 144 7.35 -32.41 6.45
C ALA A 144 8.46 -33.25 7.14
N LEU A 145 9.65 -32.67 7.36
CA LEU A 145 10.75 -33.33 8.05
C LEU A 145 10.40 -33.68 9.51
N ARG A 146 9.75 -32.75 10.22
CA ARG A 146 9.28 -33.00 11.61
C ARG A 146 8.21 -34.09 11.66
N LEU A 147 7.30 -34.12 10.69
CA LEU A 147 6.29 -35.18 10.59
C LEU A 147 6.91 -36.55 10.25
N ALA A 148 8.02 -36.57 9.52
CA ALA A 148 8.80 -37.77 9.24
C ALA A 148 9.75 -38.19 10.39
N GLY A 149 9.79 -37.45 11.50
CA GLY A 149 10.61 -37.73 12.67
C GLY A 149 12.03 -37.14 12.65
N ASP A 150 12.42 -36.39 11.62
CA ASP A 150 13.73 -35.71 11.55
C ASP A 150 13.64 -34.26 12.07
N ASP A 151 13.35 -34.14 13.37
CA ASP A 151 13.17 -32.84 14.04
C ASP A 151 14.41 -31.95 13.97
N ARG A 152 15.62 -32.54 13.95
CA ARG A 152 16.86 -31.77 13.84
C ARG A 152 16.96 -31.05 12.50
N ARG A 153 16.76 -31.76 11.38
CA ARG A 153 16.79 -31.12 10.06
C ARG A 153 15.60 -30.18 9.87
N GLY A 154 14.43 -30.53 10.40
CA GLY A 154 13.27 -29.64 10.43
C GLY A 154 13.55 -28.29 11.08
N ARG A 155 14.23 -28.27 12.23
CA ARG A 155 14.64 -27.03 12.91
C ARG A 155 15.68 -26.23 12.11
N LEU A 156 16.70 -26.88 11.56
CA LEU A 156 17.68 -26.17 10.72
C LEU A 156 17.00 -25.50 9.52
N LEU A 157 16.01 -26.17 8.93
CA LEU A 157 15.25 -25.65 7.81
C LEU A 157 14.30 -24.50 8.21
N SER A 158 13.71 -24.54 9.41
CA SER A 158 12.88 -23.43 9.93
C SER A 158 13.71 -22.17 10.19
N PHE A 159 14.96 -22.28 10.65
CA PHE A 159 15.85 -21.12 10.78
C PHE A 159 16.25 -20.53 9.42
N ALA A 160 16.52 -21.37 8.41
CA ALA A 160 16.76 -20.91 7.05
C ALA A 160 15.52 -20.21 6.47
N ALA A 161 14.33 -20.76 6.72
CA ALA A 161 13.05 -20.15 6.35
C ALA A 161 12.85 -18.78 7.00
N LEU A 162 13.18 -18.65 8.29
CA LEU A 162 13.10 -17.38 9.02
C LEU A 162 14.04 -16.33 8.42
N GLY A 163 15.25 -16.74 8.01
CA GLY A 163 16.18 -15.86 7.29
C GLY A 163 15.61 -15.34 5.97
N ALA A 164 15.00 -16.21 5.16
CA ALA A 164 14.32 -15.83 3.92
C ALA A 164 13.11 -14.90 4.18
N ALA A 165 12.31 -15.19 5.21
CA ALA A 165 11.21 -14.32 5.64
C ALA A 165 11.72 -12.95 6.12
N GLY A 166 12.85 -12.89 6.81
CA GLY A 166 13.50 -11.65 7.22
C GLY A 166 13.94 -10.78 6.04
N LEU A 167 14.52 -11.39 4.99
CA LEU A 167 14.81 -10.68 3.73
C LEU A 167 13.53 -10.17 3.06
N GLY A 168 12.49 -10.99 3.02
CA GLY A 168 11.16 -10.58 2.56
C GLY A 168 10.63 -9.39 3.34
N GLY A 169 10.72 -9.43 4.68
CA GLY A 169 10.32 -8.35 5.58
C GLY A 169 11.09 -7.05 5.33
N GLN A 170 12.40 -7.12 5.10
CA GLN A 170 13.21 -5.94 4.75
C GLN A 170 12.74 -5.29 3.43
N LEU A 171 12.45 -6.10 2.40
CA LEU A 171 11.93 -5.61 1.13
C LEU A 171 10.51 -5.05 1.28
N GLY A 172 9.68 -5.67 2.14
CA GLY A 172 8.35 -5.18 2.48
C GLY A 172 8.39 -3.81 3.18
N GLY A 173 9.32 -3.64 4.13
CA GLY A 173 9.56 -2.35 4.77
C GLY A 173 10.04 -1.27 3.79
N HIS A 174 10.90 -1.63 2.83
CA HIS A 174 11.30 -0.72 1.76
C HIS A 174 10.12 -0.29 0.88
N LEU A 175 9.25 -1.23 0.49
CA LEU A 175 8.02 -0.93 -0.25
C LEU A 175 7.12 0.03 0.52
N ALA A 176 6.79 -0.30 1.77
CA ALA A 176 5.83 0.45 2.58
C ALA A 176 6.35 1.83 2.96
N TYR A 177 7.57 1.93 3.49
CA TYR A 177 8.06 3.16 4.11
C TYR A 177 8.89 4.04 3.18
N ARG A 178 9.59 3.46 2.20
CA ARG A 178 10.44 4.23 1.29
C ARG A 178 9.74 4.52 -0.04
N GLN A 179 9.01 3.54 -0.57
CA GLN A 179 8.28 3.71 -1.83
C GLN A 179 6.79 4.06 -1.61
N ALA A 180 6.35 4.22 -0.36
CA ALA A 180 4.98 4.56 0.00
C ALA A 180 3.91 3.58 -0.54
N ALA A 181 4.27 2.31 -0.80
CA ALA A 181 3.33 1.33 -1.30
C ALA A 181 2.25 1.03 -0.23
N GLY A 182 1.00 1.37 -0.55
CA GLY A 182 -0.15 1.21 0.35
C GLY A 182 -0.34 2.34 1.36
N ALA A 183 0.50 3.39 1.34
CA ALA A 183 0.28 4.59 2.13
C ALA A 183 -0.75 5.52 1.47
N ASN A 184 -1.39 6.39 2.26
CA ASN A 184 -2.28 7.42 1.73
C ASN A 184 -1.46 8.53 1.05
N HIS A 185 -1.59 8.65 -0.28
CA HIS A 185 -0.89 9.69 -1.07
C HIS A 185 -1.56 11.06 -1.01
N ALA A 186 -2.73 11.18 -0.37
CA ALA A 186 -3.45 12.44 -0.21
C ALA A 186 -3.42 12.99 1.24
N GLU A 187 -2.76 12.29 2.17
CA GLU A 187 -2.75 12.63 3.61
C GLU A 187 -2.28 14.07 3.87
N SER A 188 -1.24 14.51 3.18
CA SER A 188 -0.66 15.84 3.39
C SER A 188 -1.63 16.97 3.04
N VAL A 189 -2.65 16.74 2.21
CA VAL A 189 -3.58 17.80 1.78
C VAL A 189 -4.27 18.45 2.98
N ALA A 190 -4.69 17.65 3.97
CA ALA A 190 -5.34 18.15 5.18
C ALA A 190 -4.44 19.09 6.01
N HIS A 191 -3.11 18.99 5.85
CA HIS A 191 -2.14 19.80 6.59
C HIS A 191 -1.58 20.98 5.78
N LEU A 192 -1.77 20.98 4.46
CA LEU A 192 -1.23 22.01 3.56
C LEU A 192 -2.23 23.12 3.27
N VAL A 193 -3.53 22.89 3.46
CA VAL A 193 -4.55 23.92 3.25
C VAL A 193 -4.73 24.74 4.53
N PRO A 194 -4.57 26.07 4.51
CA PRO A 194 -4.78 26.89 5.69
C PRO A 194 -6.24 26.84 6.17
N LEU A 195 -6.46 27.07 7.46
CA LEU A 195 -7.82 27.18 8.00
C LEU A 195 -8.56 28.38 7.38
N GLY A 196 -9.87 28.25 7.22
CA GLY A 196 -10.74 29.30 6.67
C GLY A 196 -11.08 29.12 5.20
N TRP A 197 -11.81 30.09 4.65
CA TRP A 197 -12.28 30.10 3.27
C TRP A 197 -11.24 30.74 2.35
N HIS A 198 -10.95 30.10 1.22
CA HIS A 198 -9.98 30.56 0.22
C HIS A 198 -10.62 30.74 -1.14
N ASP A 199 -10.31 31.84 -1.82
CA ASP A 199 -10.72 32.06 -3.22
C ASP A 199 -10.02 31.04 -4.14
N LEU A 200 -10.79 30.33 -4.98
CA LEU A 200 -10.26 29.33 -5.91
C LEU A 200 -10.28 29.84 -7.36
N CYS A 201 -11.46 30.21 -7.87
CA CYS A 201 -11.65 30.77 -9.20
C CYS A 201 -13.04 31.39 -9.34
N GLU A 202 -13.33 32.05 -10.46
CA GLU A 202 -14.69 32.47 -10.77
C GLU A 202 -15.55 31.27 -11.19
N LEU A 203 -16.81 31.22 -10.75
CA LEU A 203 -17.73 30.13 -11.08
C LEU A 203 -17.91 29.98 -12.60
N LYS A 204 -17.94 31.11 -13.32
CA LYS A 204 -18.15 31.16 -14.78
C LYS A 204 -17.01 30.49 -15.58
N ASP A 205 -15.82 30.41 -15.00
CA ASP A 205 -14.64 29.81 -15.63
C ASP A 205 -14.62 28.28 -15.53
N LEU A 206 -15.53 27.70 -14.74
CA LEU A 206 -15.71 26.26 -14.66
C LEU A 206 -16.63 25.81 -15.79
N PRO A 207 -16.34 24.71 -16.50
CA PRO A 207 -17.30 24.12 -17.42
C PRO A 207 -18.41 23.41 -16.64
N ASP A 208 -19.63 23.40 -17.19
CA ASP A 208 -20.73 22.64 -16.60
C ASP A 208 -20.62 21.14 -16.94
N GLY A 209 -20.85 20.28 -15.96
CA GLY A 209 -20.88 18.82 -16.10
C GLY A 209 -19.54 18.14 -16.40
N ARG A 210 -18.42 18.88 -16.37
CA ARG A 210 -17.08 18.34 -16.67
C ARG A 210 -16.08 18.67 -15.57
N PRO A 211 -15.31 17.67 -15.08
CA PRO A 211 -14.31 17.94 -14.07
C PRO A 211 -13.11 18.69 -14.66
N VAL A 212 -12.53 19.58 -13.86
CA VAL A 212 -11.30 20.32 -14.18
C VAL A 212 -10.37 20.36 -12.98
N ALA A 213 -9.08 20.53 -13.24
CA ALA A 213 -8.11 20.85 -12.19
C ALA A 213 -8.14 22.36 -11.89
N ARG A 214 -8.11 22.72 -10.61
CA ARG A 214 -7.81 24.08 -10.14
C ARG A 214 -6.79 24.01 -9.02
N ARG A 215 -5.99 25.07 -8.87
CA ARG A 215 -4.89 25.07 -7.92
C ARG A 215 -5.20 25.99 -6.74
N LEU A 216 -5.04 25.48 -5.53
CA LEU A 216 -5.01 26.25 -4.30
C LEU A 216 -3.58 26.28 -3.76
N GLY A 217 -2.84 27.36 -4.06
CA GLY A 217 -1.41 27.43 -3.78
C GLY A 217 -0.63 26.38 -4.57
N TYR A 218 -0.15 25.34 -3.90
CA TYR A 218 0.56 24.21 -4.54
C TYR A 218 -0.29 22.94 -4.69
N ILE A 219 -1.52 22.96 -4.17
CA ILE A 219 -2.41 21.80 -4.09
C ILE A 219 -3.33 21.80 -5.32
N ASP A 220 -3.33 20.70 -6.05
CA ASP A 220 -4.25 20.49 -7.16
C ASP A 220 -5.58 19.92 -6.65
N LEU A 221 -6.67 20.54 -7.07
CA LEU A 221 -8.03 20.21 -6.69
C LEU A 221 -8.82 19.74 -7.91
N PHE A 222 -9.51 18.62 -7.74
CA PHE A 222 -10.59 18.19 -8.61
C PHE A 222 -11.78 19.12 -8.37
N VAL A 223 -12.31 19.73 -9.44
CA VAL A 223 -13.48 20.60 -9.36
C VAL A 223 -14.51 20.15 -10.39
N LEU A 224 -15.73 19.87 -9.94
CA LEU A 224 -16.88 19.57 -10.80
C LEU A 224 -17.99 20.56 -10.52
N ARG A 225 -18.42 21.30 -11.55
CA ARG A 225 -19.62 22.14 -11.49
C ARG A 225 -20.79 21.40 -12.15
N VAL A 226 -21.96 21.44 -11.51
CA VAL A 226 -23.25 21.01 -12.07
C VAL A 226 -24.28 22.09 -11.74
N GLY A 227 -24.65 22.90 -12.73
CA GLY A 227 -25.44 24.11 -12.52
C GLY A 227 -24.71 25.08 -11.58
N GLU A 228 -25.33 25.41 -10.45
CA GLU A 228 -24.72 26.24 -9.39
C GLU A 228 -24.01 25.40 -8.31
N GLY A 229 -24.19 24.08 -8.32
CA GLY A 229 -23.51 23.18 -7.39
C GLY A 229 -22.05 22.97 -7.80
N VAL A 230 -21.13 23.03 -6.83
CA VAL A 230 -19.72 22.72 -7.06
C VAL A 230 -19.26 21.68 -6.05
N THR A 231 -18.64 20.61 -6.55
CA THR A 231 -17.94 19.61 -5.75
C THR A 231 -16.45 19.81 -5.89
N VAL A 232 -15.73 19.76 -4.76
CA VAL A 232 -14.27 19.86 -4.74
C VAL A 232 -13.66 18.75 -3.90
N LEU A 233 -12.69 18.05 -4.49
CA LEU A 233 -11.85 17.04 -3.83
C LEU A 233 -10.38 17.39 -4.10
N ALA A 234 -9.45 16.81 -3.33
CA ALA A 234 -8.06 16.78 -3.75
C ALA A 234 -7.92 16.03 -5.08
N ASP A 235 -7.14 16.54 -6.03
CA ASP A 235 -7.03 15.94 -7.37
C ASP A 235 -6.17 14.67 -7.38
N GLY A 236 -5.12 14.62 -6.56
CA GLY A 236 -4.25 13.45 -6.45
C GLY A 236 -4.92 12.32 -5.68
N CYS A 237 -5.30 11.24 -6.36
CA CYS A 237 -5.94 10.07 -5.76
C CYS A 237 -5.15 9.51 -4.55
N SER A 238 -5.84 9.24 -3.44
CA SER A 238 -5.26 8.71 -2.20
C SER A 238 -4.49 7.39 -2.36
N HIS A 239 -4.72 6.62 -3.44
CA HIS A 239 -3.99 5.37 -3.71
C HIS A 239 -2.56 5.60 -4.19
N LEU A 240 -2.36 6.36 -5.27
CA LEU A 240 -1.05 6.56 -5.91
C LEU A 240 -0.93 7.94 -6.59
N ALA A 241 -1.69 8.94 -6.16
CA ALA A 241 -1.70 10.31 -6.68
C ALA A 241 -2.15 10.48 -8.15
N GLY A 242 -2.94 9.55 -8.69
CA GLY A 242 -3.51 9.69 -10.03
C GLY A 242 -4.47 10.88 -10.16
N PRO A 243 -4.51 11.58 -11.32
CA PRO A 243 -5.25 12.83 -11.52
C PRO A 243 -6.75 12.56 -11.66
N LEU A 244 -7.52 12.83 -10.61
CA LEU A 244 -8.95 12.54 -10.57
C LEU A 244 -9.75 13.38 -11.59
N HIS A 245 -9.30 14.58 -11.96
CA HIS A 245 -9.97 15.40 -12.97
C HIS A 245 -9.95 14.78 -14.37
N GLN A 246 -9.06 13.82 -14.61
CA GLN A 246 -9.02 13.01 -15.85
C GLN A 246 -9.82 11.71 -15.72
N GLY A 247 -10.43 11.49 -14.55
CA GLY A 247 -11.29 10.35 -14.27
C GLY A 247 -12.63 10.44 -14.98
N ARG A 248 -13.35 9.32 -14.97
CA ARG A 248 -14.72 9.23 -15.46
C ARG A 248 -15.70 9.40 -14.31
N LEU A 249 -16.83 10.07 -14.57
CA LEU A 249 -17.95 10.14 -13.63
C LEU A 249 -18.85 8.92 -13.82
N VAL A 250 -19.26 8.30 -12.72
CA VAL A 250 -20.15 7.12 -12.69
C VAL A 250 -21.17 7.27 -11.56
N SER A 251 -22.22 6.44 -11.59
CA SER A 251 -23.13 6.28 -10.45
C SER A 251 -22.91 4.89 -9.85
N GLU A 252 -22.54 4.83 -8.58
CA GLU A 252 -22.36 3.57 -7.82
C GLU A 252 -23.35 3.60 -6.64
N ASP A 253 -24.21 2.58 -6.54
CA ASP A 253 -25.24 2.48 -5.49
C ASP A 253 -26.07 3.78 -5.31
N GLY A 254 -26.38 4.45 -6.43
CA GLY A 254 -27.14 5.71 -6.44
C GLY A 254 -26.34 6.96 -6.05
N SER A 255 -25.04 6.83 -5.80
CA SER A 255 -24.14 7.94 -5.47
C SER A 255 -23.26 8.31 -6.66
N ALA A 256 -23.19 9.60 -6.98
CA ALA A 256 -22.28 10.10 -8.00
C ALA A 256 -20.82 9.95 -7.53
N CYS A 257 -19.98 9.34 -8.37
CA CYS A 257 -18.60 9.01 -8.06
C CYS A 257 -17.65 9.41 -9.19
N VAL A 258 -16.37 9.61 -8.84
CA VAL A 258 -15.27 9.73 -9.80
C VAL A 258 -14.40 8.47 -9.76
N VAL A 259 -14.10 7.89 -10.92
CA VAL A 259 -13.20 6.75 -11.07
C VAL A 259 -11.84 7.25 -11.55
N CYS A 260 -10.82 7.02 -10.73
CA CYS A 260 -9.43 7.35 -11.04
C CYS A 260 -8.94 6.65 -12.32
N PRO A 261 -8.32 7.36 -13.27
CA PRO A 261 -7.95 6.81 -14.57
C PRO A 261 -6.76 5.83 -14.52
N TRP A 262 -5.99 5.80 -13.42
CA TRP A 262 -4.81 4.95 -13.32
C TRP A 262 -5.16 3.50 -12.97
N HIS A 263 -5.83 3.29 -11.85
CA HIS A 263 -6.07 1.95 -11.30
C HIS A 263 -7.53 1.70 -10.93
N GLY A 264 -8.42 2.67 -11.17
CA GLY A 264 -9.86 2.51 -10.99
C GLY A 264 -10.36 2.64 -9.55
N SER A 265 -9.60 3.28 -8.65
CA SER A 265 -10.15 3.70 -7.35
C SER A 265 -11.32 4.64 -7.57
N THR A 266 -12.42 4.40 -6.87
CA THR A 266 -13.67 5.12 -7.05
C THR A 266 -14.04 5.84 -5.77
N PHE A 267 -14.30 7.14 -5.86
CA PHE A 267 -14.63 7.99 -4.71
C PHE A 267 -15.98 8.65 -4.91
N ARG A 268 -16.80 8.68 -3.84
CA ARG A 268 -18.04 9.45 -3.84
C ARG A 268 -17.73 10.94 -3.92
N LEU A 269 -18.44 11.64 -4.79
CA LEU A 269 -18.28 13.08 -4.98
C LEU A 269 -18.78 13.89 -3.78
N SER A 270 -19.76 13.37 -3.03
CA SER A 270 -20.35 14.06 -1.88
C SER A 270 -19.37 14.31 -0.74
N ASP A 271 -18.49 13.34 -0.47
CA ASP A 271 -17.67 13.33 0.75
C ASP A 271 -16.25 12.78 0.55
N GLY A 272 -15.94 12.22 -0.62
CA GLY A 272 -14.65 11.59 -0.90
C GLY A 272 -14.51 10.15 -0.38
N THR A 273 -15.57 9.55 0.18
CA THR A 273 -15.52 8.16 0.66
C THR A 273 -15.22 7.17 -0.46
N VAL A 274 -14.45 6.13 -0.14
CA VAL A 274 -14.08 5.09 -1.11
C VAL A 274 -15.30 4.21 -1.39
N ALA A 275 -15.74 4.18 -2.66
CA ALA A 275 -16.71 3.20 -3.15
C ALA A 275 -16.00 1.90 -3.58
N HIS A 276 -14.89 2.01 -4.29
CA HIS A 276 -14.08 0.87 -4.74
C HIS A 276 -12.58 1.15 -4.67
N GLY A 277 -11.82 0.11 -4.34
CA GLY A 277 -10.35 0.18 -4.27
C GLY A 277 -9.70 0.26 -5.66
N PRO A 278 -8.36 0.39 -5.74
CA PRO A 278 -7.41 0.00 -4.67
C PRO A 278 -7.21 0.96 -3.50
N ALA A 279 -7.60 2.23 -3.60
CA ALA A 279 -7.57 3.15 -2.46
C ALA A 279 -8.32 2.57 -1.26
N THR A 280 -7.79 2.74 -0.05
CA THR A 280 -8.51 2.44 1.20
C THR A 280 -8.79 3.69 2.01
N ALA A 281 -7.95 4.73 1.86
CA ALA A 281 -8.18 6.03 2.48
C ALA A 281 -9.16 6.88 1.64
N PRO A 282 -10.08 7.62 2.28
CA PRO A 282 -10.95 8.55 1.57
C PRO A 282 -10.15 9.65 0.88
N GLN A 283 -10.74 10.23 -0.16
CA GLN A 283 -10.19 11.39 -0.82
C GLN A 283 -10.52 12.65 0.00
N PRO A 284 -9.54 13.51 0.33
CA PRO A 284 -9.82 14.77 1.01
C PRO A 284 -10.85 15.59 0.24
N SER A 285 -11.94 15.97 0.92
CA SER A 285 -13.02 16.77 0.37
C SER A 285 -12.98 18.21 0.90
N PHE A 286 -13.63 19.11 0.17
CA PHE A 286 -13.66 20.52 0.48
C PHE A 286 -15.10 21.00 0.49
N GLU A 287 -15.43 21.78 1.51
CA GLU A 287 -16.65 22.56 1.50
C GLU A 287 -16.50 23.74 0.53
N THR A 288 -17.59 24.07 -0.15
CA THR A 288 -17.63 25.12 -1.17
C THR A 288 -18.67 26.17 -0.82
N ARG A 289 -18.39 27.44 -1.17
CA ARG A 289 -19.42 28.48 -1.23
C ARG A 289 -19.15 29.43 -2.38
N ILE A 290 -20.20 30.04 -2.91
CA ILE A 290 -20.09 31.07 -3.95
C ILE A 290 -20.33 32.42 -3.28
N ARG A 291 -19.37 33.34 -3.42
CA ARG A 291 -19.52 34.72 -2.98
C ARG A 291 -20.49 35.47 -3.91
N ARG A 292 -21.02 36.60 -3.45
CA ARG A 292 -21.95 37.44 -4.23
C ARG A 292 -21.36 37.94 -5.56
N ASP A 293 -20.04 38.06 -5.64
CA ASP A 293 -19.29 38.44 -6.84
C ASP A 293 -18.98 37.26 -7.78
N GLY A 294 -19.49 36.07 -7.49
CA GLY A 294 -19.32 34.87 -8.34
C GLY A 294 -18.02 34.11 -8.10
N VAL A 295 -17.21 34.49 -7.11
CA VAL A 295 -15.99 33.77 -6.75
C VAL A 295 -16.34 32.52 -5.93
N LEU A 296 -15.88 31.37 -6.42
CA LEU A 296 -15.90 30.10 -5.69
C LEU A 296 -14.83 30.14 -4.60
N GLN A 297 -15.27 29.91 -3.36
CA GLN A 297 -14.38 29.69 -2.23
C GLN A 297 -14.44 28.25 -1.74
N VAL A 298 -13.30 27.76 -1.25
CA VAL A 298 -13.15 26.41 -0.69
C VAL A 298 -12.55 26.45 0.70
N ARG A 299 -12.88 25.46 1.53
CA ARG A 299 -12.15 25.14 2.76
C ARG A 299 -12.10 23.62 2.96
N PRO A 300 -11.09 23.07 3.64
CA PRO A 300 -11.06 21.64 3.95
C PRO A 300 -12.33 21.24 4.70
N ALA A 301 -12.96 20.14 4.27
CA ALA A 301 -14.03 19.54 5.06
C ALA A 301 -13.43 18.91 6.33
N PRO A 302 -14.17 18.88 7.46
CA PRO A 302 -13.78 18.08 8.61
C PRO A 302 -13.64 16.61 8.22
N LEU A 303 -12.59 15.96 8.71
CA LEU A 303 -12.38 14.50 8.56
C LEU A 303 -13.43 13.70 9.35
#